data_AF-A0A3C2D6Z4-F1
#
_entry.id   AF-A0A3C2D6Z4-F1
#
_cell.length_a   1.000
_cell.length_b   1.000
_cell.length_c   1.000
_cell.angle_alpha   90.00
_cell.angle_beta   90.00
_cell.angle_gamma   90.00
#
_symmetry.space_group_name_H-M   'P 1'
#
loop_
_entity.id
_entity.type
_entity.pdbx_description
1 polymer ?
#
loop_
_entity_poly.entity_id
_entity_poly.type
_entity_poly.pdbx_seq_one_letter_code
_entity_poly.pdbx_strand_id
1 'polypeptide(L)'
;MTIRNILIVFITAIALLSCDGMFDYSPFLIDFSEENRNVNQQNIGKLANQTHDDTITIAFTGDTHRWFDETEKFVAKVNQKPSVDFVIHVGDIADIGLPKQYFWGNSYLLKLNIPYFVVVGNHDLVGNGLTAYNEMFGSLDFSFVYK
;
A
#
# COMPACT_ATOMS: atom_id res chain seq x y z
N MET A 1 -39.79 -24.86 7.71
CA MET A 1 -38.41 -25.02 8.21
C MET A 1 -38.36 -24.46 9.63
N THR A 2 -37.90 -25.20 10.63
CA THR A 2 -37.82 -24.67 12.01
C THR A 2 -36.68 -23.66 12.13
N ILE A 3 -36.79 -22.70 13.07
CA ILE A 3 -35.74 -21.69 13.34
C ILE A 3 -34.36 -22.35 13.54
N ARG A 4 -34.32 -23.51 14.20
CA ARG A 4 -33.11 -24.32 14.37
C ARG A 4 -32.47 -24.74 13.04
N ASN A 5 -33.27 -25.17 12.07
CA ASN A 5 -32.76 -25.61 10.77
C ASN A 5 -32.28 -24.41 9.93
N ILE A 6 -32.91 -23.24 10.06
CA ILE A 6 -32.43 -22.00 9.46
C ILE A 6 -31.08 -21.61 10.05
N LEU A 7 -30.92 -21.68 11.38
CA LEU A 7 -29.66 -21.35 12.05
C LEU A 7 -28.51 -22.28 11.63
N ILE A 8 -28.77 -23.58 11.53
CA ILE A 8 -27.76 -24.57 11.12
C ILE A 8 -27.29 -24.30 9.68
N VAL A 9 -28.22 -24.02 8.76
CA VAL A 9 -27.88 -23.69 7.37
C VAL A 9 -27.05 -22.40 7.30
N PHE A 10 -27.42 -21.38 8.09
CA PHE A 10 -26.71 -20.11 8.11
C PHE A 10 -25.29 -20.23 8.69
N ILE A 11 -25.12 -20.96 9.80
CA ILE A 11 -23.80 -21.20 10.40
C ILE A 11 -22.91 -22.03 9.46
N THR A 12 -23.48 -23.05 8.81
CA THR A 12 -22.73 -23.86 7.83
C THR A 12 -22.31 -23.02 6.63
N ALA A 13 -23.17 -22.13 6.13
CA ALA A 13 -22.83 -21.23 5.05
C ALA A 13 -21.69 -20.26 5.42
N ILE A 14 -21.70 -19.70 6.63
CA ILE A 14 -20.60 -18.85 7.13
C ILE A 14 -19.29 -19.64 7.24
N ALA A 15 -19.34 -20.87 7.76
CA ALA A 15 -18.17 -21.72 7.90
C ALA A 15 -17.56 -22.15 6.54
N LEU A 16 -18.38 -22.26 5.50
CA LEU A 16 -17.89 -22.55 4.14
C LEU A 16 -17.27 -21.32 3.46
N LEU A 17 -17.67 -20.11 3.84
CA LEU A 17 -17.14 -18.86 3.30
C LEU A 17 -15.84 -18.40 4.00
N SER A 18 -15.50 -18.93 5.17
CA SER A 18 -14.32 -18.49 5.93
C SER A 18 -12.97 -18.98 5.40
N CYS A 19 -12.96 -19.81 4.35
CA CYS A 19 -11.72 -20.36 3.78
C CYS A 19 -11.10 -19.48 2.68
N ASP A 20 -11.80 -18.41 2.27
CA ASP A 20 -11.27 -17.48 1.27
C ASP A 20 -10.04 -16.73 1.80
N GLY A 21 -8.98 -16.66 1.00
CA GLY A 21 -7.71 -16.02 1.39
C GLY A 21 -6.89 -16.70 2.49
N MET A 22 -7.23 -17.92 2.92
CA MET A 22 -6.48 -18.65 3.97
C MET A 22 -5.12 -19.19 3.49
N PHE A 23 -4.94 -19.35 2.17
CA PHE A 23 -3.74 -19.93 1.59
C PHE A 23 -2.98 -18.92 0.74
N ASP A 24 -1.68 -18.81 1.02
CA ASP A 24 -0.75 -18.05 0.20
C ASP A 24 0.03 -19.05 -0.67
N TYR A 25 -0.24 -19.05 -1.98
CA TYR A 25 0.29 -20.08 -2.89
C TYR A 25 1.76 -19.87 -3.23
N SER A 26 2.19 -18.62 -3.33
CA SER A 26 3.55 -18.28 -3.73
C SER A 26 3.88 -16.83 -3.38
N PRO A 27 5.08 -16.55 -2.82
CA PRO A 27 5.53 -15.17 -2.60
C PRO A 27 5.76 -14.40 -3.91
N PHE A 28 5.76 -15.09 -5.06
CA PHE A 28 5.87 -14.52 -6.40
C PHE A 28 4.51 -14.23 -7.06
N LEU A 29 3.40 -14.60 -6.42
CA LEU A 29 2.06 -14.30 -6.93
C LEU A 29 1.81 -12.79 -6.82
N ILE A 30 1.39 -12.19 -7.93
CA ILE A 30 0.94 -10.80 -7.98
C ILE A 30 -0.58 -10.83 -7.97
N ASP A 31 -1.16 -10.62 -6.79
CA ASP A 31 -2.59 -10.59 -6.56
C ASP A 31 -2.91 -9.54 -5.50
N PHE A 32 -2.72 -8.27 -5.88
CA PHE A 32 -3.00 -7.15 -5.00
C PHE A 32 -4.48 -6.78 -5.02
N SER A 33 -5.03 -6.38 -3.88
CA SER A 33 -6.37 -5.80 -3.77
C SER A 33 -6.43 -4.43 -4.46
N GLU A 34 -7.62 -3.93 -4.77
CA GLU A 34 -7.84 -2.62 -5.40
C GLU A 34 -7.17 -1.45 -4.64
N GLU A 35 -7.16 -1.47 -3.30
CA GLU A 35 -6.47 -0.45 -2.48
C GLU A 35 -4.94 -0.49 -2.64
N ASN A 36 -4.38 -1.62 -3.09
CA ASN A 36 -2.97 -1.84 -3.34
C ASN A 36 -2.62 -1.77 -4.83
N ARG A 37 -3.49 -1.20 -5.68
CA ARG A 37 -3.26 -1.07 -7.13
C ARG A 37 -3.23 0.39 -7.56
N ASN A 38 -2.32 0.76 -8.45
CA ASN A 38 -2.18 2.13 -8.95
C ASN A 38 -2.14 3.19 -7.83
N VAL A 39 -1.48 2.88 -6.71
CA VAL A 39 -1.48 3.65 -5.46
C VAL A 39 -1.05 5.10 -5.67
N ASN A 40 -0.05 5.36 -6.52
CA ASN A 40 0.36 6.75 -6.82
C ASN A 40 -0.78 7.53 -7.48
N GLN A 41 -1.48 6.93 -8.44
CA GLN A 41 -2.62 7.56 -9.11
C GLN A 41 -3.77 7.84 -8.14
N GLN A 42 -4.04 6.92 -7.22
CA GLN A 42 -5.04 7.13 -6.16
C GLN A 42 -4.64 8.31 -5.25
N ASN A 43 -3.37 8.38 -4.86
CA ASN A 43 -2.86 9.45 -4.00
C ASN A 43 -2.79 10.82 -4.72
N ILE A 44 -2.56 10.86 -6.03
CA ILE A 44 -2.72 12.09 -6.84
C ILE A 44 -4.17 12.61 -6.71
N GLY A 45 -5.15 11.70 -6.79
CA GLY A 45 -6.56 12.04 -6.60
C GLY A 45 -6.87 12.55 -5.19
N LYS A 46 -6.26 11.98 -4.14
CA LYS A 46 -6.42 12.46 -2.76
C LYS A 46 -5.81 13.85 -2.57
N LEU A 47 -4.60 14.07 -3.08
CA LEU A 47 -3.88 15.34 -2.99
C LEU A 47 -4.63 16.50 -3.66
N ALA A 48 -5.25 16.23 -4.82
CA ALA A 48 -6.03 17.24 -5.56
C ALA A 48 -7.29 17.72 -4.84
N ASN A 49 -7.76 17.00 -3.82
CA ASN A 49 -8.94 17.34 -3.02
C ASN A 49 -8.59 17.99 -1.67
N GLN A 50 -7.31 18.15 -1.36
CA GLN A 50 -6.86 18.83 -0.15
C GLN A 50 -6.83 20.34 -0.36
N THR A 51 -7.01 21.09 0.73
CA THR A 51 -6.83 22.55 0.76
C THR A 51 -5.46 22.84 1.33
N HIS A 52 -4.68 23.64 0.63
CA HIS A 52 -3.27 23.89 0.92
C HIS A 52 -3.03 25.37 1.21
N ASP A 53 -1.97 25.68 1.97
CA ASP A 53 -1.49 27.04 2.15
C ASP A 53 -0.41 27.40 1.11
N ASP A 54 0.35 28.48 1.31
CA ASP A 54 1.40 28.92 0.38
C ASP A 54 2.73 28.17 0.53
N THR A 55 2.79 27.20 1.45
CA THR A 55 3.99 26.44 1.80
C THR A 55 3.76 24.97 1.52
N ILE A 56 4.73 24.33 0.84
CA ILE A 56 4.70 22.88 0.62
C ILE A 56 5.63 22.21 1.63
N THR A 57 5.11 21.29 2.40
CA THR A 57 5.83 20.49 3.39
C THR A 57 5.76 19.01 3.02
N ILE A 58 6.92 18.46 2.70
CA ILE A 58 7.06 17.08 2.23
C ILE A 58 7.88 16.29 3.25
N ALA A 59 7.41 15.09 3.59
CA ALA A 59 8.21 14.13 4.34
C ALA A 59 8.80 13.08 3.39
N PHE A 60 10.06 12.73 3.61
CA PHE A 60 10.79 11.74 2.80
C PHE A 60 11.18 10.51 3.64
N THR A 61 11.11 9.35 3.00
CA THR A 61 11.70 8.08 3.46
C THR A 61 12.15 7.29 2.23
N GLY A 62 12.90 6.21 2.39
CA GLY A 62 13.38 5.35 1.30
C GLY A 62 14.12 4.15 1.86
N ASP A 63 14.53 3.23 0.97
CA ASP A 63 15.36 2.07 1.32
C ASP A 63 14.78 1.27 2.51
N THR A 64 13.44 1.19 2.57
CA THR A 64 12.76 0.58 3.71
C THR A 64 12.85 -0.93 3.68
N HIS A 65 12.96 -1.55 2.50
CA HIS A 65 13.20 -2.98 2.29
C HIS A 65 12.45 -3.90 3.30
N ARG A 66 13.12 -4.35 4.39
CA ARG A 66 12.56 -5.22 5.45
C ARG A 66 12.45 -4.55 6.84
N TRP A 67 12.75 -3.26 6.94
CA TRP A 67 12.74 -2.45 8.16
C TRP A 67 11.33 -1.95 8.48
N PHE A 68 10.43 -2.92 8.70
CA PHE A 68 9.01 -2.67 8.89
C PHE A 68 8.69 -1.94 10.20
N ASP A 69 9.42 -2.24 11.28
CA ASP A 69 9.24 -1.57 12.58
C ASP A 69 9.61 -0.08 12.49
N GLU A 70 10.67 0.25 11.74
CA GLU A 70 11.09 1.62 11.45
C GLU A 70 10.08 2.32 10.55
N THR A 71 9.57 1.62 9.53
CA THR A 71 8.53 2.15 8.64
C THR A 71 7.25 2.47 9.41
N GLU A 72 6.84 1.61 10.34
CA GLU A 72 5.69 1.86 11.21
C GLU A 72 5.92 3.06 12.13
N LYS A 73 7.10 3.18 12.75
CA LYS A 73 7.47 4.35 13.56
C LYS A 73 7.47 5.64 12.75
N PHE A 74 7.95 5.60 11.51
CA PHE A 74 7.92 6.73 10.59
C PHE A 74 6.47 7.15 10.31
N VAL A 75 5.60 6.21 9.91
CA VAL A 75 4.18 6.48 9.64
C VAL A 75 3.49 7.06 10.87
N ALA A 76 3.70 6.47 12.05
CA ALA A 76 3.15 6.96 13.30
C ALA A 76 3.64 8.39 13.64
N LYS A 77 4.89 8.73 13.29
CA LYS A 77 5.45 10.07 13.50
C LYS A 77 4.91 11.10 12.52
N VAL A 78 4.77 10.74 11.25
CA VAL A 78 4.20 11.61 10.21
C VAL A 78 2.74 11.91 10.51
N ASN A 79 1.95 10.92 10.95
CA ASN A 79 0.56 11.11 11.33
C ASN A 79 0.34 12.10 12.50
N GLN A 80 1.40 12.43 13.26
CA GLN A 80 1.37 13.47 14.31
C GLN A 80 1.71 14.88 13.80
N LYS A 81 2.01 15.02 12.50
CA LYS A 81 2.43 16.27 11.87
C LYS A 81 1.39 16.71 10.84
N PRO A 82 0.32 17.42 11.26
CA PRO A 82 -0.76 17.82 10.36
C PRO A 82 -0.33 18.83 9.28
N SER A 83 0.87 19.41 9.40
CA SER A 83 1.43 20.33 8.42
C SER A 83 2.14 19.64 7.26
N VAL A 84 2.25 18.30 7.24
CA VAL A 84 2.86 17.57 6.11
C VAL A 84 1.77 17.30 5.08
N ASP A 85 1.98 17.75 3.85
CA ASP A 85 0.97 17.65 2.80
C ASP A 85 0.96 16.24 2.19
N PHE A 86 2.15 15.67 2.00
CA PHE A 86 2.31 14.31 1.50
C PHE A 86 3.68 13.72 1.83
N VAL A 87 3.79 12.40 1.66
CA VAL A 87 5.03 11.63 1.82
C VAL A 87 5.58 11.20 0.46
N ILE A 88 6.90 11.19 0.30
CA ILE A 88 7.58 10.50 -0.80
C ILE A 88 8.46 9.38 -0.24
N HIS A 89 8.25 8.16 -0.72
CA HIS A 89 9.15 7.03 -0.57
C HIS A 89 10.08 6.95 -1.78
N VAL A 90 11.38 7.16 -1.59
CA VAL A 90 12.37 7.34 -2.67
C VAL A 90 12.91 6.04 -3.29
N GLY A 91 12.06 5.00 -3.34
CA GLY A 91 12.43 3.68 -3.87
C GLY A 91 13.03 2.71 -2.87
N ASP A 92 13.29 1.49 -3.35
CA ASP A 92 13.79 0.34 -2.60
C ASP A 92 12.84 -0.05 -1.46
N ILE A 93 11.56 -0.15 -1.81
CA ILE A 93 10.54 -0.69 -0.92
C ILE A 93 10.66 -2.21 -0.80
N ALA A 94 11.04 -2.89 -1.88
CA ALA A 94 11.43 -4.29 -1.86
C ALA A 94 12.95 -4.43 -1.73
N ASP A 95 13.40 -5.54 -1.14
CA ASP A 95 14.83 -5.88 -1.08
C ASP A 95 15.27 -6.75 -2.26
N ILE A 96 14.38 -7.65 -2.68
CA ILE A 96 14.68 -8.65 -3.71
C ILE A 96 13.53 -8.77 -4.73
N GLY A 97 12.75 -7.71 -4.90
CA GLY A 97 11.68 -7.62 -5.90
C GLY A 97 10.59 -8.68 -5.77
N LEU A 98 10.30 -9.17 -4.55
CA LEU A 98 9.21 -10.10 -4.32
C LEU A 98 7.88 -9.34 -4.15
N PRO A 99 6.80 -9.72 -4.87
CA PRO A 99 5.46 -9.14 -4.70
C PRO A 99 5.00 -9.02 -3.25
N LYS A 100 5.31 -10.03 -2.43
CA LYS A 100 4.96 -10.02 -1.00
C LYS A 100 5.63 -8.88 -0.21
N GLN A 101 6.86 -8.47 -0.57
CA GLN A 101 7.56 -7.37 0.08
C GLN A 101 6.87 -6.04 -0.19
N TYR A 102 6.41 -5.81 -1.42
CA TYR A 102 5.60 -4.64 -1.75
C TYR A 102 4.32 -4.58 -0.93
N PHE A 103 3.60 -5.71 -0.83
CA PHE A 103 2.39 -5.78 -0.01
C PHE A 103 2.68 -5.42 1.46
N TRP A 104 3.73 -5.99 2.06
CA TRP A 104 4.09 -5.67 3.43
C TRP A 104 4.49 -4.20 3.59
N GLY A 105 5.39 -3.67 2.75
CA GLY A 105 5.82 -2.28 2.80
C GLY A 105 4.65 -1.30 2.64
N ASN A 106 3.82 -1.51 1.60
CA ASN A 106 2.67 -0.67 1.35
C ASN A 106 1.61 -0.79 2.45
N SER A 107 1.46 -1.94 3.12
CA SER A 107 0.52 -2.09 4.24
C SER A 107 0.81 -1.15 5.42
N TYR A 108 2.07 -0.72 5.60
CA TYR A 108 2.41 0.32 6.57
C TYR A 108 2.13 1.71 6.03
N LEU A 109 2.50 1.98 4.78
CA LEU A 109 2.26 3.28 4.14
C LEU A 109 0.77 3.60 3.99
N LEU A 110 -0.08 2.59 3.76
CA LEU A 110 -1.54 2.71 3.73
C LEU A 110 -2.13 3.27 5.03
N LYS A 111 -1.41 3.18 6.15
CA LYS A 111 -1.83 3.76 7.45
C LYS A 111 -1.53 5.26 7.56
N LEU A 112 -0.90 5.89 6.56
CA LEU A 112 -0.74 7.34 6.52
C LEU A 112 -2.10 8.03 6.37
N ASN A 113 -2.31 9.08 7.16
CA ASN A 113 -3.52 9.91 7.10
C ASN A 113 -3.50 10.92 5.93
N ILE A 114 -2.39 11.00 5.22
CA ILE A 114 -2.11 11.94 4.13
C ILE A 114 -1.66 11.18 2.88
N PRO A 115 -1.74 11.78 1.69
CA PRO A 115 -1.26 11.16 0.46
C PRO A 115 0.21 10.74 0.55
N TYR A 116 0.56 9.67 -0.15
CA TYR A 116 1.94 9.24 -0.28
C TYR A 116 2.23 8.76 -1.70
N PHE A 117 3.48 8.92 -2.10
CA PHE A 117 3.98 8.52 -3.40
C PHE A 117 5.20 7.63 -3.22
N VAL A 118 5.30 6.60 -4.04
CA VAL A 118 6.45 5.70 -4.07
C VAL A 118 7.06 5.79 -5.46
N VAL A 119 8.35 6.13 -5.53
CA VAL A 119 9.12 6.02 -6.78
C VAL A 119 9.89 4.70 -6.80
N VAL A 120 10.35 4.27 -7.96
CA VAL A 120 11.06 3.00 -8.13
C VAL A 120 12.52 3.11 -7.71
N GLY A 121 13.05 2.12 -6.99
CA GLY A 121 14.48 1.95 -6.73
C GLY A 121 15.09 0.77 -7.49
N ASN A 122 16.39 0.54 -7.40
CA ASN A 122 17.04 -0.55 -8.14
C ASN A 122 16.73 -1.94 -7.58
N HIS A 123 16.52 -2.09 -6.27
CA HIS A 123 16.07 -3.35 -5.67
C HIS A 123 14.63 -3.67 -6.04
N ASP A 124 13.85 -2.67 -6.47
CA ASP A 124 12.51 -2.87 -6.99
C ASP A 124 12.49 -3.42 -8.43
N LEU A 125 13.65 -3.49 -9.10
CA LEU A 125 13.75 -3.91 -10.51
C LEU A 125 14.31 -5.33 -10.70
N VAL A 126 14.57 -6.06 -9.60
CA VAL A 126 15.05 -7.44 -9.66
C VAL A 126 13.88 -8.43 -9.63
N GLY A 127 14.06 -9.63 -10.20
CA GLY A 127 13.04 -10.68 -10.18
C GLY A 127 11.70 -10.23 -10.80
N ASN A 128 10.60 -10.40 -10.05
CA ASN A 128 9.26 -9.96 -10.46
C ASN A 128 8.96 -8.50 -10.05
N GLY A 129 9.96 -7.79 -9.52
CA GLY A 129 9.80 -6.47 -8.90
C GLY A 129 9.20 -5.44 -9.84
N LEU A 130 9.67 -5.37 -11.09
CA LEU A 130 9.13 -4.44 -12.08
C LEU A 130 7.62 -4.63 -12.30
N THR A 131 7.17 -5.88 -12.41
CA THR A 131 5.74 -6.17 -12.60
C THR A 131 4.95 -5.86 -11.34
N ALA A 132 5.46 -6.23 -10.17
CA ALA A 132 4.81 -5.96 -8.89
C ALA A 132 4.71 -4.45 -8.60
N TYR A 133 5.79 -3.71 -8.83
CA TYR A 133 5.81 -2.25 -8.71
C TYR A 133 4.78 -1.62 -9.65
N ASN A 134 4.76 -1.99 -10.93
CA ASN A 134 3.82 -1.41 -11.90
C ASN A 134 2.37 -1.68 -11.50
N GLU A 135 2.08 -2.89 -11.01
CA GLU A 135 0.73 -3.24 -10.55
C GLU A 135 0.35 -2.42 -9.31
N MET A 136 1.27 -2.27 -8.36
CA MET A 136 1.00 -1.61 -7.08
C MET A 136 1.00 -0.10 -7.18
N PHE A 137 2.05 0.50 -7.73
CA PHE A 137 2.28 1.94 -7.73
C PHE A 137 1.95 2.61 -9.06
N GLY A 138 1.86 1.84 -10.15
CA GLY A 138 1.63 2.37 -11.50
C GLY A 138 2.94 2.67 -12.24
N SER A 139 2.89 3.62 -13.17
CA SER A 139 4.04 4.01 -14.00
C SER A 139 5.30 4.33 -13.20
N LEU A 140 6.46 3.91 -13.72
CA LEU A 140 7.77 4.22 -13.13
C LEU A 140 8.03 5.73 -13.05
N ASP A 141 7.59 6.45 -14.08
CA ASP A 141 7.66 7.90 -14.17
C ASP A 141 6.24 8.48 -14.15
N PHE A 142 6.04 9.51 -13.34
CA PHE A 142 4.79 10.25 -13.27
C PHE A 142 5.03 11.68 -12.81
N SER A 143 4.04 12.54 -13.04
CA SER A 143 4.04 13.92 -12.56
C SER A 143 2.64 14.32 -12.13
N PHE A 144 2.57 15.32 -11.26
CA PHE A 144 1.32 15.91 -10.80
C PHE A 144 1.52 17.39 -10.49
N VAL A 145 0.42 18.12 -10.39
CA VAL A 145 0.40 19.54 -10.02
C VAL A 145 -0.07 19.65 -8.59
N TYR A 146 0.75 20.29 -7.74
CA TYR A 146 0.34 20.74 -6.41
C TYR A 146 -0.44 22.05 -6.56
N LYS A 147 -1.63 22.14 -5.96
CA LYS A 147 -2.57 23.26 -6.15
C LYS A 147 -2.87 23.95 -4.84
#